data_AF-A0A497T4I7-F1
#
_entry.id   AF-A0A497T4I7-F1
#
_cell.length_a   1.000
_cell.length_b   1.000
_cell.length_c   1.000
_cell.angle_alpha   90.00
_cell.angle_beta   90.00
_cell.angle_gamma   90.00
#
_symmetry.space_group_name_H-M   'P 1'
#
loop_
_entity.id
_entity.type
_entity.pdbx_description
1 polymer ?
#
loop_
_entity_poly.entity_id
_entity_poly.type
_entity_poly.pdbx_seq_one_letter_code
_entity_poly.pdbx_strand_id
1 'polypeptide(L)' 'MNVNTHTGLNGNIIKKGSVFTWPDDESKINWIIWPCIVEVDSKCVKLSKKYVEYRWVEKNQILDYDRKGYLRTVLENIEL' A
#
# COMPACT_ATOMS: atom_id res chain seq x y z
N MET A 1 -1.43 11.74 2.49
CA MET A 1 -0.81 10.42 2.32
C MET A 1 0.32 10.54 1.31
N ASN A 2 1.50 10.01 1.62
CA ASN A 2 2.76 10.43 0.98
C ASN A 2 3.29 9.41 -0.04
N VAL A 3 2.45 9.03 -1.02
CA VAL A 3 2.88 8.15 -2.14
C VAL A 3 4.12 8.73 -2.83
N ASN A 4 4.16 10.06 -3.00
CA ASN A 4 5.28 10.80 -3.57
C ASN A 4 6.60 10.57 -2.80
N THR A 5 6.59 10.60 -1.47
CA THR A 5 7.82 10.42 -0.67
C THR A 5 8.49 9.06 -0.87
N HIS A 6 7.72 8.03 -1.23
CA HIS A 6 8.25 6.67 -1.39
C HIS A 6 8.51 6.31 -2.85
N THR A 7 7.71 6.83 -3.78
CA THR A 7 7.70 6.42 -5.19
C THR A 7 7.99 7.55 -6.18
N GLY A 8 8.01 8.80 -5.74
CA GLY A 8 8.08 9.98 -6.60
C GLY A 8 6.81 10.26 -7.41
N LEU A 9 5.76 9.46 -7.25
CA LEU A 9 4.50 9.61 -7.98
C LEU A 9 3.59 10.62 -7.30
N ASN A 10 2.90 11.42 -8.10
CA ASN A 10 1.78 12.22 -7.64
C ASN A 10 0.50 11.41 -7.85
N GLY A 11 -0.45 11.56 -6.93
CA GLY A 11 -1.72 10.86 -7.08
C GLY A 11 -2.81 11.40 -6.19
N ASN A 12 -4.03 11.11 -6.59
CA ASN A 12 -5.25 11.49 -5.91
C ASN A 12 -5.93 10.26 -5.32
N ILE A 13 -6.43 10.38 -4.09
CA ILE A 13 -7.18 9.30 -3.45
C ILE A 13 -8.55 9.21 -4.15
N ILE A 14 -8.85 8.05 -4.74
CA ILE A 14 -10.13 7.79 -5.41
C ILE A 14 -11.07 6.92 -4.58
N LYS A 15 -10.54 6.14 -3.63
CA LYS A 15 -11.34 5.33 -2.70
C LYS A 15 -10.63 5.22 -1.36
N LYS A 16 -11.37 5.35 -0.26
CA LYS A 16 -10.89 5.06 1.10
C LYS A 16 -11.51 3.74 1.54
N GLY A 17 -10.73 2.88 2.17
CA GLY A 17 -11.23 1.67 2.81
C GLY A 17 -11.54 1.90 4.29
N SER A 18 -12.02 0.85 4.93
CA SER A 18 -12.25 0.80 6.38
C SER A 18 -10.94 0.83 7.15
N VAL A 19 -10.89 1.65 8.20
CA VAL A 19 -9.73 1.75 9.10
C VAL A 19 -9.68 0.51 9.99
N PHE A 20 -8.50 -0.07 10.15
CA PHE A 20 -8.31 -1.24 11.01
C PHE A 20 -6.99 -1.18 11.78
N THR A 21 -6.89 -2.01 12.82
CA THR A 21 -5.68 -2.13 13.64
C THR A 21 -4.87 -3.33 13.20
N TRP A 22 -3.55 -3.18 13.10
CA TRP A 22 -2.63 -4.26 12.77
C TRP A 22 -1.54 -4.42 13.85
N PRO A 23 -1.41 -5.60 14.47
CA PRO A 23 -0.36 -5.86 15.44
C PRO A 23 1.00 -6.00 14.73
N ASP A 24 2.02 -5.34 15.28
CA ASP A 24 3.42 -5.53 14.89
C ASP A 24 4.17 -6.22 16.03
N ASP A 25 4.39 -7.52 15.85
CA ASP A 25 5.03 -8.39 16.85
C ASP A 25 6.48 -7.99 17.12
N GLU A 26 7.18 -7.37 16.16
CA GLU A 26 8.58 -6.98 16.30
C GLU A 26 8.71 -5.78 17.24
N SER A 27 7.82 -4.79 17.10
CA SER A 27 7.83 -3.57 17.90
C SER A 27 6.90 -3.63 19.12
N LYS A 28 6.06 -4.66 19.25
CA LYS A 28 5.01 -4.82 20.27
C LYS A 28 4.03 -3.64 20.30
N ILE A 29 3.74 -3.07 19.12
CA ILE A 29 2.85 -1.92 18.93
C ILE A 29 1.69 -2.33 18.01
N ASN A 30 0.53 -1.70 18.21
CA ASN A 30 -0.61 -1.80 17.32
C ASN A 30 -0.66 -0.59 16.39
N TRP A 31 -0.52 -0.82 15.09
CA TRP A 31 -0.60 0.21 14.06
C TRP A 31 -2.07 0.45 13.65
N ILE A 32 -2.42 1.71 13.42
CA ILE A 32 -3.71 2.07 12.82
C ILE A 32 -3.49 2.24 11.31
N ILE A 33 -4.14 1.40 10.52
CA ILE A 33 -3.99 1.34 9.06
C ILE A 33 -5.16 2.06 8.40
N TRP A 34 -4.83 2.97 7.48
CA TRP A 34 -5.78 3.75 6.69
C TRP A 34 -5.65 3.35 5.22
N PRO A 35 -6.35 2.29 4.78
CA PRO A 35 -6.21 1.80 3.42
C PRO A 35 -6.91 2.74 2.42
N CYS A 36 -6.32 2.90 1.23
CA CYS A 36 -6.94 3.67 0.14
C CYS A 36 -6.43 3.26 -1.24
N ILE A 37 -7.20 3.56 -2.28
CA ILE A 37 -6.78 3.49 -3.68
C ILE A 37 -6.37 4.89 -4.13
N VAL A 38 -5.20 4.97 -4.76
CA VAL A 38 -4.65 6.21 -5.32
C VAL A 38 -4.51 6.04 -6.82
N GLU A 39 -5.10 6.96 -7.58
CA GLU A 39 -4.84 7.12 -9.01
C GLU A 39 -3.59 7.99 -9.18
N VAL A 40 -2.65 7.56 -10.02
CA VAL A 40 -1.39 8.27 -10.28
C VAL A 40 -1.34 8.80 -11.71
N ASP A 41 -0.66 9.92 -11.90
CA ASP A 41 -0.49 10.60 -13.19
C ASP A 41 0.58 9.96 -14.10
N SER A 42 1.40 9.06 -13.55
CA SER A 42 2.57 8.48 -14.23
C SER A 42 2.88 7.07 -13.73
N LYS A 43 3.50 6.27 -14.60
CA LYS A 43 4.09 4.96 -14.25
C LYS A 43 5.59 5.05 -13.91
N CYS A 44 6.21 6.22 -14.06
CA CYS A 44 7.64 6.41 -13.85
C CYS A 44 7.95 6.58 -12.35
N VAL A 45 8.44 5.52 -11.73
CA VAL A 45 8.74 5.48 -10.30
C VAL A 45 10.17 5.94 -10.03
N LYS A 46 10.34 6.82 -9.04
CA LYS A 46 11.62 7.23 -8.47
C LYS A 46 11.62 6.90 -6.99
N LEU A 47 12.17 5.74 -6.64
CA LEU A 47 12.21 5.26 -5.27
C LEU A 47 13.08 6.16 -4.38
N SER A 48 12.64 6.35 -3.14
CA SER A 48 13.52 6.92 -2.12
C SER A 48 14.55 5.89 -1.67
N LYS A 49 15.67 6.36 -1.07
CA LYS A 49 16.81 5.53 -0.65
C LYS A 49 16.45 4.35 0.28
N LYS A 50 15.26 4.37 0.89
CA LYS A 50 14.76 3.33 1.80
C LYS A 50 14.31 2.06 1.05
N TYR A 51 13.96 2.16 -0.23
CA TYR A 51 13.37 1.07 -1.01
C TYR A 51 14.32 0.61 -2.11
N VAL A 52 14.41 -0.71 -2.30
CA VAL A 52 15.33 -1.34 -3.27
C VAL A 52 14.64 -1.78 -4.56
N GLU A 53 13.33 -2.04 -4.53
CA GLU A 53 12.56 -2.52 -5.69
C GLU A 53 11.15 -1.92 -5.70
N TYR A 54 10.62 -1.73 -6.91
CA TYR A 54 9.22 -1.41 -7.17
C TYR A 54 8.76 -2.16 -8.43
N ARG A 55 7.53 -2.67 -8.42
CA ARG A 55 6.94 -3.35 -9.58
C ARG A 55 5.48 -2.98 -9.73
N TRP A 56 5.08 -2.64 -10.95
CA TRP A 56 3.68 -2.63 -11.35
C TRP A 56 3.22 -4.06 -11.56
N VAL A 57 2.16 -4.47 -10.87
CA VAL A 57 1.60 -5.83 -10.95
C VAL A 57 0.13 -5.76 -11.33
N GLU A 58 -0.38 -6.79 -11.98
CA GLU A 58 -1.79 -6.92 -12.27
C GLU A 58 -2.59 -7.19 -10.99
N LYS A 59 -3.86 -6.78 -10.94
CA LYS A 59 -4.72 -6.92 -9.74
C LYS A 59 -4.76 -8.37 -9.23
N ASN A 60 -4.84 -9.33 -10.14
CA ASN A 60 -4.90 -10.76 -9.82
C ASN A 60 -3.57 -11.33 -9.30
N GLN A 61 -2.46 -10.62 -9.44
CA GLN A 61 -1.13 -11.03 -8.95
C GLN A 61 -0.78 -10.45 -7.58
N ILE A 62 -1.56 -9.49 -7.06
CA ILE A 62 -1.22 -8.75 -5.83
C ILE A 62 -1.00 -9.72 -4.65
N LEU A 63 -1.84 -10.75 -4.53
CA LEU A 63 -1.77 -11.70 -3.42
C LEU A 63 -0.56 -12.65 -3.50
N ASP A 64 0.08 -12.79 -4.66
CA ASP A 64 1.31 -13.59 -4.82
C ASP A 64 2.49 -12.94 -4.07
N TYR A 65 2.40 -11.65 -3.77
CA TYR A 65 3.40 -10.87 -3.03
C TYR A 65 3.05 -10.67 -1.55
N ASP A 66 1.96 -11.29 -1.06
CA ASP A 66 1.52 -11.13 0.32
C ASP A 66 2.32 -12.03 1.27
N ARG A 67 3.26 -11.43 2.03
CA ARG A 67 4.14 -12.19 2.93
C ARG A 67 3.51 -12.54 4.28
N LYS A 68 2.56 -11.74 4.77
CA LYS A 68 2.03 -11.85 6.15
C LYS A 68 0.51 -11.63 6.22
N GLY A 69 -0.23 -11.80 5.12
CA GLY A 69 -1.68 -11.56 5.06
C GLY A 69 -2.06 -10.07 5.05
N TYR A 70 -1.07 -9.18 4.94
CA TYR A 70 -1.27 -7.74 5.03
C TYR A 70 -2.00 -7.22 3.80
N LEU A 71 -1.56 -7.63 2.60
CA LEU A 71 -2.19 -7.18 1.36
C LEU A 71 -3.62 -7.71 1.26
N ARG A 72 -3.85 -8.97 1.63
CA ARG A 72 -5.22 -9.53 1.70
C ARG A 72 -6.13 -8.69 2.60
N THR A 73 -5.71 -8.40 3.82
CA THR A 73 -6.50 -7.62 4.78
C THR A 73 -6.79 -6.22 4.25
N VAL A 74 -5.80 -5.56 3.64
CA VAL A 74 -6.00 -4.25 3.00
C VAL A 74 -7.03 -4.33 1.87
N LEU A 75 -6.96 -5.34 1.00
CA LEU A 75 -7.91 -5.50 -0.11
C LEU A 75 -9.34 -5.75 0.39
N GLU A 76 -9.51 -6.59 1.42
CA GLU A 76 -10.79 -6.85 2.08
C GLU A 76 -11.40 -5.56 2.65
N ASN A 77 -10.57 -4.70 3.24
CA ASN A 77 -11.02 -3.42 3.81
C ASN A 77 -11.25 -2.31 2.76
N ILE A 78 -10.77 -2.46 1.52
CA ILE A 78 -11.04 -1.51 0.43
C ILE A 78 -12.30 -1.91 -0.36
N GLU A 79 -12.84 -3.12 -0.17
CA GLU A 79 -13.97 -3.68 -0.95
C GLU A 79 -13.70 -3.59 -2.46
N LEU A 80 -12.63 -4.26 -2.93
CA LEU A 80 -12.20 -4.25 -4.33
C LEU A 80 -12.89 -5.29 -5.21
#